data_AF-Q9AYN1-F1
#
_entry.id   AF-Q9AYN1-F1
#
_cell.length_a   1.000
_cell.length_b   1.000
_cell.length_c   1.000
_cell.angle_alpha   90.00
_cell.angle_beta   90.00
_cell.angle_gamma   90.00
#
_symmetry.space_group_name_H-M   'P 1'
#
loop_
_entity.id
_entity.type
_entity.pdbx_description
1 polymer ?
#
loop_
_entity_poly.entity_id
_entity_poly.type
_entity_poly.pdbx_seq_one_letter_code
_entity_poly.pdbx_strand_id
1 'polypeptide(L)'
;NDDLRRGKPTNHIVYGEDVAVLAGDALLAFAFEHIAVSTLNVSPARIVRAIGELAKAIGAEGLVAGQVVDISSEGLSEVDLERLEFIHIHKTAKLLEGAVVLGAILGGGTDEQVEKLRKYARGIGLL
;
A
#
# COMPACT_ATOMS: atom_id res chain seq x y z
N ASN A 1 14.12 -7.81 11.58
CA ASN A 1 15.50 -7.30 11.71
C ASN A 1 16.33 -7.91 10.58
N ASP A 2 16.06 -7.49 9.34
CA ASP A 2 16.70 -8.09 8.17
C ASP A 2 17.95 -7.29 7.81
N ASP A 3 19.11 -7.93 7.75
CA ASP A 3 20.36 -7.26 7.35
C ASP A 3 20.46 -7.05 5.83
N LEU A 4 19.75 -7.88 5.05
CA LEU A 4 19.76 -7.87 3.59
C LEU A 4 18.34 -7.80 3.01
N ARG A 5 18.18 -7.02 1.95
CA ARG A 5 16.97 -7.01 1.10
C ARG A 5 17.40 -6.94 -0.37
N ARG A 6 16.85 -7.83 -1.21
CA ARG A 6 17.17 -7.92 -2.65
C ARG A 6 18.69 -8.05 -2.91
N GLY A 7 19.39 -8.82 -2.08
CA GLY A 7 20.84 -9.07 -2.20
C GLY A 7 21.73 -7.89 -1.80
N LYS A 8 21.18 -6.84 -1.20
CA LYS A 8 21.92 -5.66 -0.74
C LYS A 8 21.66 -5.40 0.75
N PRO A 9 22.59 -4.74 1.46
CA PRO A 9 22.34 -4.26 2.82
C PRO A 9 21.06 -3.42 2.91
N THR A 10 20.29 -3.63 3.97
CA THR A 10 19.07 -2.85 4.23
C THR A 10 19.39 -1.41 4.60
N ASN A 11 18.38 -0.54 4.48
CA ASN A 11 18.55 0.91 4.65
C ASN A 11 19.20 1.26 6.01
N HIS A 12 18.73 0.66 7.10
CA HIS A 12 19.27 0.90 8.45
C HIS A 12 20.68 0.33 8.64
N ILE A 13 21.08 -0.73 7.92
CA ILE A 13 22.45 -1.25 7.96
C ILE A 13 23.44 -0.29 7.28
N VAL A 14 23.00 0.43 6.24
CA VAL A 14 23.87 1.37 5.51
C VAL A 14 23.90 2.75 6.17
N TYR A 15 22.74 3.25 6.61
CA TYR A 15 22.57 4.65 7.01
C TYR A 15 22.15 4.85 8.47
N GLY A 16 21.95 3.77 9.23
CA GLY A 16 21.44 3.80 10.60
C GLY A 16 19.91 3.82 10.68
N GLU A 17 19.37 3.44 11.85
CA GLU A 17 17.93 3.31 12.08
C GLU A 17 17.20 4.66 11.95
N ASP A 18 17.72 5.73 12.56
CA ASP A 18 17.10 7.06 12.53
C ASP A 18 16.90 7.58 11.10
N VAL A 19 17.92 7.41 10.25
CA VAL A 19 17.85 7.82 8.84
C VAL A 19 16.88 6.93 8.07
N ALA A 20 16.84 5.63 8.36
CA ALA A 20 15.93 4.71 7.70
C ALA A 20 14.45 5.03 7.98
N VAL A 21 14.12 5.42 9.22
CA VAL A 21 12.77 5.88 9.60
C VAL A 21 12.42 7.16 8.86
N LEU A 22 13.27 8.19 8.93
CA LEU A 22 13.01 9.49 8.28
C LEU A 22 12.94 9.38 6.76
N ALA A 23 13.71 8.48 6.15
CA ALA A 23 13.61 8.20 4.72
C ALA A 23 12.26 7.57 4.36
N GLY A 24 11.73 6.69 5.22
CA GLY A 24 10.39 6.11 5.06
C GLY A 24 9.29 7.18 5.13
N ASP A 25 9.35 8.05 6.15
CA ASP A 25 8.39 9.14 6.33
C ASP A 25 8.42 10.13 5.16
N ALA A 26 9.62 10.48 4.69
CA ALA A 26 9.81 11.34 3.53
C ALA A 26 9.23 10.72 2.25
N LEU A 27 9.46 9.43 2.01
CA LEU A 27 8.90 8.71 0.86
C LEU A 27 7.37 8.66 0.90
N LEU A 28 6.79 8.45 2.09
CA LEU A 28 5.34 8.45 2.29
C LEU A 28 4.73 9.82 1.96
N ALA A 29 5.29 10.91 2.51
CA ALA A 29 4.84 12.26 2.23
C ALA A 29 5.00 12.61 0.74
N PHE A 30 6.14 12.26 0.16
CA PHE A 30 6.44 12.53 -1.25
C PHE A 30 5.51 11.78 -2.19
N ALA A 31 5.02 10.59 -1.85
CA ALA A 31 4.07 9.87 -2.69
C ALA A 31 2.77 10.67 -2.92
N PHE A 32 2.23 11.31 -1.87
CA PHE A 32 1.05 12.17 -1.98
C PHE A 32 1.33 13.47 -2.72
N GLU A 33 2.44 14.12 -2.39
CA GLU A 33 2.89 15.33 -3.07
C GLU A 33 3.02 15.08 -4.56
N HIS A 34 3.74 14.02 -4.95
CA HIS A 34 4.02 13.70 -6.34
C HIS A 34 2.73 13.48 -7.15
N ILE A 35 1.75 12.75 -6.59
CA ILE A 35 0.44 12.58 -7.25
C ILE A 35 -0.26 13.93 -7.40
N ALA A 36 -0.27 14.77 -6.36
CA ALA A 36 -0.97 16.05 -6.38
C ALA A 36 -0.36 17.06 -7.37
N VAL A 37 0.97 17.14 -7.44
CA VAL A 37 1.67 18.21 -8.18
C VAL A 37 2.16 17.78 -9.56
N SER A 38 2.43 16.49 -9.77
CA SER A 38 3.03 15.99 -11.02
C SER A 38 2.05 15.32 -11.96
N THR A 39 0.81 15.06 -11.53
CA THR A 39 -0.23 14.49 -12.41
C THR A 39 -0.78 15.57 -13.34
N LEU A 40 -0.50 15.45 -14.64
CA LEU A 40 -0.92 16.38 -15.67
C LEU A 40 -2.12 15.85 -16.46
N ASN A 41 -2.87 16.76 -17.11
CA ASN A 41 -4.00 16.42 -17.99
C ASN A 41 -5.13 15.59 -17.34
N VAL A 42 -5.25 15.65 -16.01
CA VAL A 42 -6.32 15.02 -15.23
C VAL A 42 -7.04 16.10 -14.43
N SER A 43 -8.36 15.97 -14.28
CA SER A 43 -9.13 16.95 -13.52
C SER A 43 -8.76 16.92 -12.03
N PRO A 44 -8.75 18.06 -11.32
CA PRO A 44 -8.44 18.11 -9.89
C PRO A 44 -9.30 17.16 -9.05
N ALA A 45 -10.59 17.02 -9.39
CA ALA A 45 -11.50 16.09 -8.71
C ALA A 45 -11.05 14.63 -8.81
N ARG A 46 -10.50 14.19 -9.94
CA ARG A 46 -9.97 12.82 -10.11
C ARG A 46 -8.66 12.64 -9.36
N ILE A 47 -7.80 13.66 -9.32
CA ILE A 47 -6.55 13.61 -8.53
C ILE A 47 -6.87 13.49 -7.03
N VAL A 48 -7.77 14.33 -6.51
CA VAL A 48 -8.19 14.26 -5.10
C VAL A 48 -8.82 12.90 -4.77
N ARG A 49 -9.66 12.36 -5.67
CA ARG A 49 -10.22 11.02 -5.52
C ARG A 49 -9.12 9.95 -5.45
N ALA A 50 -8.13 10.00 -6.34
CA ALA A 50 -7.00 9.06 -6.35
C ALA A 50 -6.14 9.15 -5.08
N ILE A 51 -5.89 10.37 -4.57
CA ILE A 51 -5.21 10.59 -3.28
C ILE A 51 -5.99 9.95 -2.13
N GLY A 52 -7.32 10.12 -2.11
CA GLY A 52 -8.19 9.48 -1.12
C GLY A 52 -8.15 7.95 -1.16
N GLU A 53 -8.15 7.36 -2.35
CA GLU A 53 -8.00 5.91 -2.52
C GLU A 53 -6.63 5.40 -2.06
N LEU A 54 -5.55 6.13 -2.36
CA LEU A 54 -4.20 5.77 -1.87
C LEU A 54 -4.15 5.81 -0.35
N ALA A 55 -4.66 6.87 0.26
CA ALA A 55 -4.68 7.04 1.72
C ALA A 55 -5.43 5.88 2.41
N LYS A 56 -6.58 5.46 1.87
CA LYS A 56 -7.31 4.29 2.37
C LYS A 56 -6.52 2.99 2.19
N ALA A 57 -5.90 2.80 1.03
CA ALA A 57 -5.15 1.59 0.71
C ALA A 57 -3.94 1.38 1.63
N ILE A 58 -3.28 2.45 2.06
CA ILE A 58 -2.06 2.35 2.89
C ILE A 58 -2.32 2.59 4.39
N GLY A 59 -3.45 3.18 4.75
CA GLY A 59 -3.76 3.57 6.12
C GLY A 59 -4.23 2.44 7.05
N ALA A 60 -4.94 2.82 8.11
CA ALA A 60 -5.37 1.93 9.19
C ALA A 60 -6.42 0.87 8.80
N GLU A 61 -7.02 0.98 7.62
CA GLU A 61 -7.93 -0.03 7.03
C GLU A 61 -7.26 -0.80 5.88
N GLY A 62 -5.96 -0.56 5.67
CA GLY A 62 -5.19 -1.03 4.53
C GLY A 62 -3.88 -1.67 4.95
N LEU A 63 -2.80 -1.32 4.24
CA LEU A 63 -1.46 -1.87 4.43
C LEU A 63 -1.00 -1.86 5.90
N VAL A 64 -1.16 -0.74 6.61
CA VAL A 64 -0.72 -0.63 8.01
C VAL A 64 -1.50 -1.60 8.91
N ALA A 65 -2.80 -1.80 8.66
CA ALA A 65 -3.59 -2.77 9.42
C ALA A 65 -3.00 -4.19 9.33
N GLY A 66 -2.65 -4.60 8.11
CA GLY A 66 -2.04 -5.90 7.85
C GLY A 66 -0.67 -6.05 8.50
N GLN A 67 0.15 -4.99 8.45
CA GLN A 67 1.46 -4.98 9.10
C GLN A 67 1.37 -5.07 10.63
N VAL A 68 0.44 -4.33 11.25
CA VAL A 68 0.26 -4.36 12.70
C VAL A 68 -0.22 -5.74 13.16
N VAL A 69 -1.20 -6.32 12.46
CA VAL A 69 -1.70 -7.66 12.81
C VAL A 69 -0.62 -8.73 12.62
N ASP A 70 0.17 -8.65 11.56
CA ASP A 70 1.30 -9.54 11.31
C ASP A 70 2.33 -9.50 12.44
N ILE A 71 2.81 -8.31 12.82
CA ILE A 71 3.75 -8.14 13.94
C ILE A 71 3.16 -8.66 15.26
N SER A 72 1.88 -8.36 15.53
CA SER A 72 1.22 -8.84 16.75
C SER A 72 0.95 -10.35 16.77
N SER A 73 1.08 -11.00 15.61
CA SER A 73 0.91 -12.45 15.46
C SER A 73 2.24 -13.20 15.52
N GLU A 74 3.38 -12.50 15.45
CA GLU A 74 4.70 -13.10 15.63
C GLU A 74 4.82 -13.72 17.03
N GLY A 75 5.25 -14.99 17.11
CA GLY A 75 5.40 -15.71 18.37
C GLY A 75 4.13 -16.42 18.89
N LEU A 76 2.99 -16.29 18.20
CA LEU A 76 1.82 -17.12 18.49
C LEU A 76 2.03 -18.55 17.98
N SER A 77 1.67 -19.54 18.81
CA SER A 77 1.79 -20.96 18.45
C SER A 77 0.75 -21.42 17.43
N GLU A 78 -0.40 -20.74 17.37
CA GLU A 78 -1.46 -20.99 16.40
C GLU A 78 -2.00 -19.66 15.88
N VAL A 79 -2.06 -19.54 14.55
CA VAL A 79 -2.72 -18.45 13.84
C VAL A 79 -3.83 -19.09 13.02
N ASP A 80 -5.08 -18.70 13.30
CA ASP A 80 -6.22 -19.23 12.56
C ASP A 80 -6.23 -18.73 11.10
N LEU A 81 -6.99 -19.44 10.27
CA LEU A 81 -7.09 -19.13 8.84
C LEU A 81 -7.64 -17.72 8.59
N GLU A 82 -8.59 -17.27 9.42
CA GLU A 82 -9.22 -15.95 9.30
C GLU A 82 -8.20 -14.82 9.51
N ARG A 83 -7.34 -14.94 10.53
CA ARG A 83 -6.26 -13.98 10.80
C ARG A 83 -5.18 -14.03 9.73
N LEU A 84 -4.82 -15.21 9.24
CA LEU A 84 -3.87 -15.33 8.13
C LEU A 84 -4.40 -14.67 6.85
N GLU A 85 -5.67 -14.91 6.52
CA GLU A 85 -6.34 -14.26 5.39
C GLU A 85 -6.39 -12.74 5.58
N PHE A 86 -6.71 -12.26 6.79
CA PHE A 86 -6.69 -10.83 7.11
C PHE A 86 -5.31 -10.21 6.84
N ILE A 87 -4.23 -10.86 7.28
CA ILE A 87 -2.85 -10.38 7.04
C ILE A 87 -2.57 -10.31 5.54
N HIS A 88 -2.86 -11.36 4.77
CA HIS A 88 -2.60 -11.38 3.33
C HIS A 88 -3.39 -10.31 2.56
N ILE A 89 -4.69 -10.17 2.87
CA ILE A 89 -5.55 -9.15 2.27
C ILE A 89 -4.97 -7.76 2.55
N HIS A 90 -4.61 -7.45 3.79
CA HIS A 90 -4.28 -6.09 4.18
C HIS A 90 -2.82 -5.74 3.87
N LYS A 91 -1.86 -6.63 4.16
CA LYS A 91 -0.42 -6.38 3.95
C LYS A 91 -0.04 -6.36 2.48
N THR A 92 -0.72 -7.14 1.63
CA THR A 92 -0.36 -7.30 0.21
C THR A 92 -1.47 -6.81 -0.72
N ALA A 93 -2.69 -7.37 -0.61
CA ALA A 93 -3.72 -7.14 -1.62
C ALA A 93 -4.20 -5.68 -1.67
N LYS A 94 -4.30 -5.00 -0.51
CA LYS A 94 -4.77 -3.60 -0.45
C LYS A 94 -3.91 -2.63 -1.25
N LEU A 95 -2.59 -2.79 -1.24
CA LEU A 95 -1.71 -1.91 -2.01
C LEU A 95 -1.80 -2.19 -3.52
N LEU A 96 -1.93 -3.46 -3.91
CA LEU A 96 -2.16 -3.84 -5.31
C LEU A 96 -3.51 -3.31 -5.82
N GLU A 97 -4.56 -3.44 -4.99
CA GLU A 97 -5.87 -2.83 -5.22
C GLU A 97 -5.76 -1.33 -5.44
N GLY A 98 -5.07 -0.62 -4.53
CA GLY A 98 -4.80 0.81 -4.64
C GLY A 98 -4.12 1.16 -5.97
N ALA A 99 -3.04 0.47 -6.34
CA ALA A 99 -2.31 0.74 -7.58
C ALA A 99 -3.21 0.64 -8.83
N VAL A 100 -4.03 -0.40 -8.90
CA VAL A 100 -4.95 -0.62 -10.02
C VAL A 100 -6.08 0.43 -10.05
N VAL A 101 -6.69 0.70 -8.89
CA VAL A 101 -7.78 1.67 -8.75
C VAL A 101 -7.32 3.10 -9.08
N LEU A 102 -6.13 3.50 -8.62
CA LEU A 102 -5.52 4.78 -8.94
C LEU A 102 -5.39 4.94 -10.47
N GLY A 103 -4.84 3.93 -11.16
CA GLY A 103 -4.72 3.94 -12.60
C GLY A 103 -6.07 4.06 -13.32
N ALA A 104 -7.09 3.32 -12.85
CA ALA A 104 -8.43 3.37 -13.42
C ALA A 104 -9.09 4.76 -13.27
N ILE A 105 -8.98 5.37 -12.09
CA ILE A 105 -9.53 6.71 -11.82
C ILE A 105 -8.82 7.77 -12.67
N LEU A 106 -7.49 7.77 -12.64
CA LEU A 106 -6.69 8.75 -13.39
C LEU A 106 -6.86 8.58 -14.91
N GLY A 107 -7.04 7.35 -15.38
CA GLY A 107 -7.36 7.01 -16.77
C GLY A 107 -8.78 7.41 -17.21
N GLY A 108 -9.65 7.83 -16.30
CA GLY A 108 -11.02 8.24 -16.61
C GLY A 108 -12.01 7.09 -16.73
N GLY A 109 -11.72 5.95 -16.10
CA GLY A 109 -12.64 4.83 -16.01
C GLY A 109 -13.93 5.20 -15.28
N THR A 110 -15.04 4.57 -15.66
CA THR A 110 -16.31 4.69 -14.95
C THR A 110 -16.24 3.99 -13.59
N ASP A 111 -17.15 4.32 -12.68
CA ASP A 111 -17.20 3.66 -11.37
C ASP A 111 -17.38 2.13 -11.50
N GLU A 112 -18.13 1.66 -12.49
CA GLU A 112 -18.28 0.24 -12.76
C GLU A 112 -16.94 -0.42 -13.18
N GLN A 113 -16.16 0.26 -14.02
CA GLN A 113 -14.84 -0.23 -14.44
C GLN A 113 -13.85 -0.24 -13.27
N VAL A 114 -13.85 0.82 -12.45
CA VAL A 114 -13.04 0.91 -11.23
C VAL A 114 -13.37 -0.26 -10.30
N GLU A 115 -14.64 -0.57 -10.07
CA GLU A 115 -15.04 -1.67 -9.17
C GLU A 115 -14.74 -3.06 -9.74
N LYS A 116 -14.84 -3.26 -11.06
CA LYS A 116 -14.39 -4.50 -11.71
C LYS A 116 -12.88 -4.71 -11.54
N LEU A 117 -12.11 -3.64 -11.74
CA LEU A 117 -10.66 -3.67 -11.56
C LEU A 117 -10.25 -3.84 -10.10
N ARG A 118 -10.99 -3.25 -9.16
CA ARG A 118 -10.81 -3.47 -7.71
C ARG A 118 -10.94 -4.95 -7.34
N LYS A 119 -12.00 -5.60 -7.81
CA LYS A 119 -12.22 -7.04 -7.59
C LYS A 119 -11.12 -7.90 -8.20
N TYR A 120 -10.69 -7.58 -9.43
CA TYR A 120 -9.55 -8.24 -10.06
C TYR A 120 -8.28 -8.11 -9.22
N ALA A 121 -7.95 -6.90 -8.78
CA ALA A 121 -6.76 -6.60 -8.00
C ALA A 121 -6.75 -7.31 -6.63
N ARG A 122 -7.92 -7.41 -5.98
CA ARG A 122 -8.08 -8.20 -4.76
C ARG A 122 -7.86 -9.69 -4.99
N GLY A 123 -8.33 -10.22 -6.13
CA GLY A 123 -8.11 -11.62 -6.51
C GLY A 123 -6.63 -11.95 -6.72
N ILE A 124 -5.89 -11.11 -7.44
CA ILE A 124 -4.44 -11.32 -7.63
C ILE A 124 -3.64 -11.10 -6.35
N GLY A 125 -4.12 -10.28 -5.42
CA GLY A 125 -3.41 -10.01 -4.18
C GLY A 125 -3.54 -11.10 -3.12
N LEU A 126 -4.49 -12.02 -3.29
CA LEU A 126 -4.71 -13.17 -2.43
C LEU A 126 -4.14 -14.48 -3.02
N LEU A 127 -3.72 -14.44 -4.29
CA LEU A 127 -3.07 -15.55 -5.01
C LEU A 127 -1.67 -15.83 -4.45
#